data_AF-A0A139XCP5-F1
#
_entry.id   AF-A0A139XCP5-F1
#
_cell.length_a   1.000
_cell.length_b   1.000
_cell.length_c   1.000
_cell.angle_alpha   90.00
_cell.angle_beta   90.00
_cell.angle_gamma   90.00
#
_symmetry.space_group_name_H-M   'P 1'
#
loop_
_entity.id
_entity.type
_entity.pdbx_description
1 polymer ?
#
loop_
_entity_poly.entity_id
_entity_poly.type
_entity_poly.pdbx_seq_one_letter_code
_entity_poly.pdbx_strand_id
1 'polypeptide(L)'
;MSQNLKKHDSVKAARILERNLTRKTENKRYRQDQGAIASLIGRASKSLFREGLLKVYAEDLTEPIRNKRQSKAMSRKLNSWVKGYLRDSLEKWASWSNSTISEVAASYTSQVDSVTGTLLGKRHGDCFTRFNGVVLQADLNAAKNILVRGQDKEIHRYMKAAEVQAVLLRRTARFLQGYGQNLRDAVELGWLDSKHTKSPAFKSLVSGS
;
A
#
# COMPACT_ATOMS: atom_id res chain seq x y z
N MET A 1 -28.07 43.84 -8.83
CA MET A 1 -26.66 44.26 -8.98
C MET A 1 -25.94 43.25 -9.86
N SER A 2 -25.57 43.67 -11.07
CA SER A 2 -25.03 42.81 -12.13
C SER A 2 -23.56 42.47 -11.86
N GLN A 3 -23.21 41.19 -11.96
CA GLN A 3 -21.84 40.69 -11.81
C GLN A 3 -20.93 41.28 -12.90
N ASN A 4 -19.80 41.86 -12.49
CA ASN A 4 -18.75 42.37 -13.37
C ASN A 4 -18.06 41.20 -14.12
N LEU A 5 -18.55 40.83 -15.30
CA LEU A 5 -17.83 39.95 -16.21
C LEU A 5 -16.65 40.72 -16.82
N LYS A 6 -15.43 40.47 -16.33
CA LYS A 6 -14.20 41.03 -16.89
C LYS A 6 -14.13 40.74 -18.40
N LYS A 7 -13.96 41.79 -19.21
CA LYS A 7 -13.81 41.75 -20.67
C LYS A 7 -12.68 40.79 -21.06
N HIS A 8 -12.98 39.75 -21.84
CA HIS A 8 -12.02 38.74 -22.27
C HIS A 8 -11.06 39.32 -23.32
N ASP A 9 -9.76 39.37 -23.00
CA ASP A 9 -8.71 39.87 -23.93
C ASP A 9 -8.43 38.84 -25.03
N SER A 10 -9.07 39.03 -26.19
CA SER A 10 -9.00 38.15 -27.36
C SER A 10 -7.59 38.04 -27.94
N VAL A 11 -6.81 39.14 -27.92
CA VAL A 11 -5.44 39.17 -28.46
C VAL A 11 -4.50 38.35 -27.57
N LYS A 12 -4.68 38.41 -26.25
CA LYS A 12 -3.96 37.57 -25.30
C LYS A 12 -4.35 36.10 -25.44
N ALA A 13 -5.64 35.80 -25.59
CA ALA A 13 -6.12 34.43 -25.76
C ALA A 13 -5.57 33.77 -27.04
N ALA A 14 -5.57 34.49 -28.16
CA ALA A 14 -4.98 34.03 -29.42
C ALA A 14 -3.49 33.71 -29.27
N ARG A 15 -2.72 34.60 -28.61
CA ARG A 15 -1.29 34.37 -28.31
C ARG A 15 -1.05 33.16 -27.41
N ILE A 16 -1.92 32.90 -26.43
CA ILE A 16 -1.83 31.72 -25.55
C ILE A 16 -2.03 30.43 -26.35
N LEU A 17 -3.02 30.42 -27.25
CA LEU A 17 -3.36 29.29 -28.10
C LEU A 17 -2.23 29.00 -29.11
N GLU A 18 -1.83 30.01 -29.89
CA GLU A 18 -0.78 29.93 -30.90
C GLU A 18 0.54 29.40 -30.31
N ARG A 19 0.93 29.91 -29.12
CA ARG A 19 2.20 29.55 -28.48
C ARG A 19 2.12 28.34 -27.57
N ASN A 20 0.94 27.71 -27.44
CA ASN A 20 0.66 26.59 -26.54
C ASN A 20 1.12 26.84 -25.08
N LEU A 21 0.97 28.08 -24.59
CA LEU A 21 1.57 28.51 -23.31
C LEU A 21 1.03 27.74 -22.11
N THR A 22 -0.25 27.39 -22.12
CA THR A 22 -0.89 26.57 -21.07
C THR A 22 -0.21 25.21 -20.95
N ARG A 23 -0.03 24.51 -22.08
CA ARG A 23 0.58 23.18 -22.13
C ARG A 23 2.06 23.21 -21.72
N LYS A 24 2.81 24.22 -22.17
CA LYS A 24 4.21 24.42 -21.77
C LYS A 24 4.35 24.66 -20.27
N THR A 25 3.47 25.48 -19.70
CA THR A 25 3.46 25.76 -18.25
C THR A 25 3.09 24.53 -17.43
N GLU A 26 2.06 23.79 -17.86
CA GLU A 26 1.65 22.53 -17.24
C GLU A 26 2.79 21.50 -17.27
N ASN A 27 3.43 21.30 -18.42
CA ASN A 27 4.56 20.38 -18.56
C ASN A 27 5.76 20.78 -17.69
N LYS A 28 6.04 22.08 -17.57
CA LYS A 28 7.11 22.58 -16.68
C LYS A 28 6.83 22.21 -15.22
N ARG A 29 5.61 22.49 -14.73
CA ARG A 29 5.19 22.12 -13.37
C ARG A 29 5.24 20.61 -13.17
N TYR A 30 4.75 19.84 -14.13
CA TYR A 30 4.80 18.39 -14.10
C TYR A 30 6.24 17.87 -13.96
N ARG A 31 7.19 18.38 -14.76
CA ARG A 31 8.61 18.01 -14.66
C ARG A 31 9.24 18.40 -13.32
N GLN A 32 8.85 19.55 -12.76
CA GLN A 32 9.30 19.98 -11.43
C GLN A 32 8.78 19.03 -10.34
N ASP A 33 7.49 18.68 -10.36
CA ASP A 33 6.90 17.67 -9.46
C ASP A 33 7.63 16.33 -9.60
N GLN A 34 7.89 15.89 -10.84
CA GLN A 34 8.61 14.65 -11.11
C GLN A 34 10.00 14.68 -10.47
N GLY A 35 10.77 15.75 -10.70
CA GLY A 35 12.10 15.92 -10.15
C GLY A 35 12.13 15.97 -8.62
N ALA A 36 11.16 16.64 -7.99
CA ALA A 36 11.07 16.74 -6.54
C ALA A 36 10.80 15.36 -5.89
N ILE A 37 9.82 14.62 -6.42
CA ILE A 37 9.47 13.28 -5.93
C ILE A 37 10.62 12.31 -6.19
N ALA A 38 11.22 12.34 -7.39
CA ALA A 38 12.37 11.53 -7.73
C ALA A 38 13.54 11.77 -6.78
N SER A 39 13.83 13.03 -6.47
CA SER A 39 14.88 13.44 -5.54
C SER A 39 14.59 12.94 -4.11
N LEU A 40 13.35 13.02 -3.65
CA LEU A 40 12.93 12.50 -2.36
C LEU A 40 13.12 10.98 -2.28
N ILE A 41 12.62 10.24 -3.27
CA ILE A 41 12.75 8.78 -3.35
C ILE A 41 14.24 8.40 -3.38
N GLY A 42 15.03 9.04 -4.23
CA GLY A 42 16.48 8.78 -4.33
C GLY A 42 17.22 8.99 -3.01
N ARG A 43 16.90 10.05 -2.26
CA ARG A 43 17.49 10.28 -0.92
C ARG A 43 17.04 9.23 0.08
N ALA A 44 15.75 8.88 0.10
CA ALA A 44 15.22 7.89 1.02
C ALA A 44 15.84 6.50 0.77
N SER A 45 15.88 6.05 -0.49
CA SER A 45 16.54 4.81 -0.88
C SER A 45 18.01 4.82 -0.51
N LYS A 46 18.75 5.90 -0.82
CA LYS A 46 20.16 6.02 -0.41
C LYS A 46 20.35 5.88 1.09
N SER A 47 19.48 6.51 1.87
CA SER A 47 19.55 6.47 3.33
C SER A 47 19.33 5.06 3.86
N LEU A 48 18.38 4.31 3.28
CA LEU A 48 18.09 2.92 3.67
C LEU A 48 19.32 2.02 3.52
N PHE A 49 20.08 2.16 2.44
CA PHE A 49 21.24 1.31 2.12
C PHE A 49 22.59 1.87 2.61
N ARG A 50 22.59 2.89 3.48
CA ARG A 50 23.82 3.56 3.93
C ARG A 50 24.68 2.66 4.84
N GLU A 51 24.05 1.80 5.64
CA GLU A 51 24.68 1.17 6.80
C GLU A 51 25.19 -0.27 6.56
N GLY A 52 25.14 -0.77 5.31
CA GLY A 52 25.78 -2.03 4.94
C GLY A 52 24.94 -2.95 4.06
N LEU A 53 25.31 -4.23 4.05
CA LEU A 53 24.67 -5.28 3.26
C LEU A 53 23.30 -5.63 3.85
N LEU A 54 22.24 -5.40 3.08
CA LEU A 54 20.87 -5.66 3.51
C LEU A 54 20.18 -6.72 2.64
N LYS A 55 19.28 -7.47 3.27
CA LYS A 55 18.22 -8.21 2.59
C LYS A 55 16.90 -7.49 2.84
N VAL A 56 16.37 -6.84 1.81
CA VAL A 56 15.16 -6.03 1.90
C VAL A 56 13.98 -6.77 1.30
N TYR A 57 12.84 -6.72 1.98
CA TYR A 57 11.56 -7.18 1.44
C TYR A 57 10.67 -5.99 1.15
N ALA A 58 10.05 -5.99 -0.03
CA ALA A 58 9.17 -4.92 -0.49
C ALA A 58 7.87 -5.49 -1.03
N GLU A 59 6.78 -4.73 -0.99
CA GLU A 59 5.53 -5.14 -1.64
C GLU A 59 5.69 -5.17 -3.16
N ASP A 60 5.13 -6.21 -3.78
CA ASP A 60 4.90 -6.19 -5.22
C ASP A 60 3.77 -5.22 -5.56
N LEU A 61 4.16 -4.02 -5.99
CA LEU A 61 3.25 -2.95 -6.41
C LEU A 61 2.96 -2.96 -7.91
N THR A 62 3.14 -4.09 -8.59
CA THR A 62 2.86 -4.19 -10.04
C THR A 62 1.39 -3.90 -10.34
N GLU A 63 0.48 -4.39 -9.49
CA GLU A 63 -0.95 -4.11 -9.62
C GLU A 63 -1.29 -2.62 -9.44
N PRO A 64 -2.31 -2.09 -10.15
CA PRO A 64 -2.75 -0.73 -9.97
C PRO A 64 -3.21 -0.47 -8.54
N ILE A 65 -2.71 0.61 -7.92
CA ILE A 65 -3.17 1.03 -6.59
C ILE A 65 -4.60 1.57 -6.74
N ARG A 66 -5.58 0.77 -6.29
CA ARG A 66 -7.00 1.12 -6.30
C ARG A 66 -7.35 1.85 -5.01
N ASN A 67 -7.21 3.17 -5.01
CA ASN A 67 -7.54 3.97 -3.83
C ASN A 67 -8.89 4.67 -4.00
N LYS A 68 -9.84 4.43 -3.08
CA LYS A 68 -11.17 5.09 -3.07
C LYS A 68 -11.13 6.50 -2.49
N ARG A 69 -10.12 6.83 -1.67
CA ARG A 69 -10.00 8.12 -0.94
C ARG A 69 -9.10 9.16 -1.61
N GLN A 70 -8.27 8.76 -2.56
CA GLN A 70 -7.37 9.70 -3.24
C GLN A 70 -8.00 10.27 -4.51
N SER A 71 -7.60 11.48 -4.89
CA SER A 71 -8.05 12.10 -6.13
C SER A 71 -7.62 11.25 -7.34
N LYS A 72 -8.43 11.24 -8.39
CA LYS A 72 -8.09 10.56 -9.66
C LYS A 72 -6.71 11.01 -10.19
N ALA A 73 -6.35 12.27 -9.96
CA ALA A 73 -5.05 12.81 -10.35
C ALA A 73 -3.89 12.16 -9.60
N MET A 74 -3.99 12.00 -8.28
CA MET A 74 -2.94 11.33 -7.49
C MET A 74 -2.81 9.85 -7.88
N SER A 75 -3.93 9.14 -8.03
CA SER A 75 -3.92 7.75 -8.47
C SER A 75 -3.27 7.58 -9.85
N ARG A 76 -3.48 8.51 -10.79
CA ARG A 76 -2.79 8.51 -12.08
C ARG A 76 -1.29 8.75 -11.93
N LYS A 77 -0.86 9.73 -11.11
CA LYS A 77 0.56 9.99 -10.86
C LYS A 77 1.26 8.75 -10.30
N LEU A 78 0.69 8.14 -9.26
CA LEU A 78 1.21 6.94 -8.62
C LEU A 78 1.34 5.77 -9.62
N ASN A 79 0.28 5.50 -10.38
CA ASN A 79 0.26 4.39 -11.33
C ASN A 79 1.01 4.65 -12.65
N SER A 80 1.40 5.89 -12.94
CA SER A 80 2.08 6.24 -14.20
C SER A 80 3.58 6.01 -14.15
N TRP A 81 4.30 6.61 -13.20
CA TRP A 81 5.77 6.56 -13.20
C TRP A 81 6.39 6.49 -11.81
N VAL A 82 5.66 6.90 -10.76
CA VAL A 82 6.21 6.95 -9.38
C VAL A 82 6.57 5.56 -8.88
N LYS A 83 5.71 4.55 -9.10
CA LYS A 83 5.99 3.17 -8.69
C LYS A 83 7.25 2.59 -9.36
N GLY A 84 7.38 2.83 -10.68
CA GLY A 84 8.56 2.41 -11.44
C GLY A 84 9.82 3.07 -10.90
N TYR A 85 9.79 4.40 -10.75
CA TYR A 85 10.94 5.14 -10.20
C TYR A 85 11.33 4.70 -8.78
N LEU A 86 10.35 4.35 -7.94
CA LEU A 86 10.60 3.82 -6.61
C LEU A 86 11.33 2.47 -6.68
N ARG A 87 10.87 1.55 -7.54
CA ARG A 87 11.51 0.27 -7.78
C ARG A 87 12.94 0.47 -8.30
N ASP A 88 13.12 1.26 -9.36
CA ASP A 88 14.41 1.52 -9.99
C ASP A 88 15.41 2.15 -8.99
N SER A 89 14.94 3.08 -8.17
CA SER A 89 15.77 3.70 -7.13
C SER A 89 16.21 2.69 -6.07
N LEU A 90 15.30 1.83 -5.60
CA LEU A 90 15.65 0.79 -4.63
C LEU A 90 16.65 -0.20 -5.24
N GLU A 91 16.41 -0.69 -6.45
CA GLU A 91 17.30 -1.63 -7.16
C GLU A 91 18.70 -1.03 -7.38
N LYS A 92 18.77 0.24 -7.80
CA LYS A 92 20.05 0.95 -7.96
C LYS A 92 20.87 0.96 -6.67
N TRP A 93 20.28 1.36 -5.55
CA TRP A 93 20.99 1.48 -4.28
C TRP A 93 21.28 0.12 -3.63
N ALA A 94 20.42 -0.87 -3.86
CA ALA A 94 20.70 -2.23 -3.46
C ALA A 94 21.93 -2.78 -4.20
N SER A 95 21.98 -2.62 -5.53
CA SER A 95 23.13 -3.01 -6.34
C SER A 95 24.42 -2.32 -5.90
N TRP A 96 24.39 -1.00 -5.65
CA TRP A 96 25.57 -0.25 -5.18
C TRP A 96 26.07 -0.67 -3.80
N SER A 97 25.22 -1.26 -2.95
CA SER A 97 25.57 -1.71 -1.60
C SER A 97 25.75 -3.23 -1.51
N ASN A 98 25.73 -3.95 -2.64
CA ASN A 98 25.64 -5.40 -2.73
C ASN A 98 24.42 -6.02 -2.02
N SER A 99 23.43 -5.21 -1.66
CA SER A 99 22.19 -5.65 -1.03
C SER A 99 21.25 -6.35 -2.01
N THR A 100 20.30 -7.09 -1.46
CA THR A 100 19.27 -7.79 -2.23
C THR A 100 17.88 -7.28 -1.88
N ILE A 101 17.01 -7.24 -2.88
CA ILE A 101 15.60 -6.91 -2.71
C ILE A 101 14.77 -8.10 -3.17
N SER A 102 13.77 -8.48 -2.39
CA SER A 102 12.79 -9.51 -2.74
C SER A 102 11.38 -8.95 -2.60
N GLU A 103 10.62 -8.98 -3.68
CA GLU A 103 9.22 -8.54 -3.67
C GLU A 103 8.31 -9.65 -3.11
N VAL A 104 7.35 -9.27 -2.26
CA VAL A 104 6.39 -10.16 -1.60
C VAL A 104 4.96 -9.77 -1.95
N ALA A 105 4.01 -10.67 -1.72
CA ALA A 105 2.60 -10.38 -2.00
C ALA A 105 2.08 -9.25 -1.09
N ALA A 106 1.58 -8.16 -1.68
CA ALA A 106 1.05 -6.99 -0.97
C ALA A 106 -0.32 -7.25 -0.30
N SER A 107 -0.94 -8.40 -0.58
CA SER A 107 -2.29 -8.69 -0.11
C SER A 107 -2.36 -8.80 1.42
N TYR A 108 -3.23 -7.98 2.03
CA TYR A 108 -3.55 -7.92 3.46
C TYR A 108 -2.41 -7.48 4.40
N THR A 109 -1.25 -7.05 3.89
CA THR A 109 -0.11 -6.57 4.72
C THR A 109 -0.50 -5.44 5.69
N SER A 110 -1.40 -4.56 5.28
CA SER A 110 -1.92 -3.46 6.12
C SER A 110 -3.11 -3.84 7.00
N GLN A 111 -3.59 -5.08 6.90
CA GLN A 111 -4.79 -5.58 7.60
C GLN A 111 -4.47 -6.68 8.63
N VAL A 112 -3.28 -7.26 8.57
CA VAL A 112 -2.78 -8.26 9.53
C VAL A 112 -2.17 -7.54 10.74
N ASP A 113 -2.39 -8.08 11.94
CA ASP A 113 -1.65 -7.69 13.13
C ASP A 113 -0.24 -8.29 13.06
N SER A 114 0.78 -7.44 12.96
CA SER A 114 2.18 -7.90 12.85
C SER A 114 2.73 -8.58 14.09
N VAL A 115 2.06 -8.45 15.24
CA VAL A 115 2.49 -9.10 16.48
C VAL A 115 2.01 -10.56 16.54
N THR A 116 0.82 -10.85 16.02
CA THR A 116 0.22 -12.20 16.08
C THR A 116 0.22 -12.92 14.73
N GLY A 117 0.40 -12.19 13.62
CA GLY A 117 0.26 -12.72 12.28
C GLY A 117 -1.18 -13.04 11.87
N THR A 118 -2.18 -12.52 12.60
CA THR A 118 -3.61 -12.82 12.37
C THR A 118 -4.38 -11.65 11.75
N LEU A 119 -5.59 -11.90 11.28
CA LEU A 119 -6.53 -10.87 10.78
C LEU A 119 -7.30 -10.17 11.91
N LEU A 120 -6.82 -10.28 13.16
CA LEU A 120 -7.50 -9.75 14.34
C LEU A 120 -7.00 -8.32 14.62
N GLY A 121 -7.79 -7.36 14.18
CA GLY A 121 -7.47 -5.94 14.27
C GLY A 121 -7.95 -5.16 13.06
N LYS A 122 -7.78 -3.84 13.12
CA LYS A 122 -8.28 -2.94 12.09
C LYS A 122 -7.40 -1.71 11.94
N ARG A 123 -7.04 -1.41 10.68
CA ARG A 123 -6.43 -0.13 10.32
C ARG A 123 -7.47 0.97 10.26
N HIS A 124 -7.19 2.10 10.90
CA HIS A 124 -7.90 3.36 10.76
C HIS A 124 -6.90 4.50 10.58
N GLY A 125 -6.75 4.99 9.34
CA GLY A 125 -5.75 6.02 9.02
C GLY A 125 -4.33 5.52 9.28
N ASP A 126 -3.62 6.22 10.16
CA ASP A 126 -2.24 5.93 10.55
C ASP A 126 -2.13 5.01 11.77
N CYS A 127 -3.27 4.57 12.30
CA CYS A 127 -3.37 3.66 13.44
C CYS A 127 -3.82 2.26 12.99
N PHE A 128 -3.26 1.24 13.63
CA PHE A 128 -3.76 -0.14 13.58
C PHE A 128 -4.15 -0.57 14.98
N THR A 129 -5.45 -0.75 15.23
CA THR A 129 -5.97 -1.20 16.52
C THR A 129 -6.04 -2.72 16.52
N ARG A 130 -5.33 -3.35 17.43
CA ARG A 130 -5.30 -4.81 17.60
C ARG A 130 -6.56 -5.28 18.35
N PHE A 131 -6.83 -6.59 18.32
CA PHE A 131 -8.01 -7.15 18.99
C PHE A 131 -8.01 -6.97 20.51
N ASN A 132 -6.82 -6.86 21.12
CA ASN A 132 -6.66 -6.58 22.55
C ASN A 132 -6.68 -5.07 22.88
N GLY A 133 -7.04 -4.21 21.93
CA GLY A 133 -7.15 -2.76 22.12
C GLY A 133 -5.83 -1.98 21.96
N VAL A 134 -4.67 -2.65 21.93
CA VAL A 134 -3.37 -1.96 21.73
C VAL A 134 -3.30 -1.36 20.32
N VAL A 135 -2.83 -0.12 20.23
CA VAL A 135 -2.71 0.61 18.96
C VAL A 135 -1.26 0.65 18.49
N LEU A 136 -1.02 0.29 17.22
CA LEU A 136 0.26 0.38 16.54
C LEU A 136 0.23 1.48 15.47
N GLN A 137 1.40 2.00 15.10
CA GLN A 137 1.52 2.80 13.88
C GLN A 137 1.30 1.88 12.66
N ALA A 138 0.37 2.25 11.78
CA ALA A 138 -0.13 1.37 10.74
C ALA A 138 0.90 1.01 9.67
N ASP A 139 1.82 1.91 9.33
CA ASP A 139 2.85 1.66 8.32
C ASP A 139 3.99 0.82 8.89
N LEU A 140 4.37 1.01 10.15
CA LEU A 140 5.29 0.13 10.88
C LEU A 140 4.71 -1.29 11.00
N ASN A 141 3.42 -1.41 11.30
CA ASN A 141 2.72 -2.69 11.31
C ASN A 141 2.77 -3.36 9.92
N ALA A 142 2.47 -2.62 8.86
CA ALA A 142 2.55 -3.14 7.50
C ALA A 142 3.99 -3.53 7.11
N ALA A 143 5.00 -2.73 7.46
CA ALA A 143 6.41 -3.01 7.23
C ALA A 143 6.87 -4.32 7.91
N LYS A 144 6.45 -4.54 9.16
CA LYS A 144 6.71 -5.80 9.87
C LYS A 144 6.02 -6.99 9.20
N ASN A 145 4.78 -6.83 8.73
CA ASN A 145 4.08 -7.86 7.97
C ASN A 145 4.79 -8.20 6.65
N ILE A 146 5.33 -7.21 5.94
CA ILE A 146 6.13 -7.40 4.72
C ILE A 146 7.40 -8.19 5.04
N LEU A 147 8.09 -7.85 6.13
CA LEU A 147 9.29 -8.56 6.59
C LEU A 147 8.98 -10.03 6.88
N VAL A 148 7.92 -10.31 7.66
CA VAL A 148 7.47 -11.68 7.96
C VAL A 148 7.08 -12.42 6.67
N ARG A 149 6.39 -11.74 5.75
CA ARG A 149 5.99 -12.32 4.46
C ARG A 149 7.19 -12.76 3.62
N GLY A 150 8.30 -12.06 3.73
CA GLY A 150 9.56 -12.40 3.05
C GLY A 150 10.16 -13.75 3.45
N GLN A 151 9.71 -14.32 4.57
CA GLN A 151 10.16 -15.62 5.09
C GLN A 151 9.02 -16.65 5.12
N ASP A 152 7.83 -16.29 4.63
CA ASP A 152 6.65 -17.12 4.66
C ASP A 152 6.70 -18.21 3.59
N LYS A 153 6.47 -19.47 4.00
CA LYS A 153 6.48 -20.62 3.09
C LYS A 153 5.11 -20.93 2.48
N GLU A 154 4.02 -20.47 3.11
CA GLU A 154 2.66 -20.71 2.59
C GLU A 154 2.18 -19.59 1.68
N ILE A 155 2.70 -18.37 1.86
CA ILE A 155 2.28 -17.22 1.08
C ILE A 155 3.41 -16.69 0.20
N HIS A 156 3.38 -17.05 -1.08
CA HIS A 156 4.33 -16.58 -2.07
C HIS A 156 3.83 -15.35 -2.85
N ARG A 157 4.76 -14.64 -3.49
CA ARG A 157 4.55 -13.38 -4.21
C ARG A 157 3.34 -13.37 -5.16
N TYR A 158 3.20 -14.41 -5.97
CA TYR A 158 2.20 -14.48 -7.04
C TYR A 158 0.82 -15.03 -6.61
N MET A 159 0.60 -15.28 -5.32
CA MET A 159 -0.72 -15.71 -4.85
C MET A 159 -1.78 -14.63 -5.07
N LYS A 160 -2.97 -15.05 -5.48
CA LYS A 160 -4.13 -14.17 -5.55
C LYS A 160 -4.57 -13.79 -4.14
N ALA A 161 -5.18 -12.61 -4.02
CA ALA A 161 -5.67 -12.12 -2.72
C ALA A 161 -6.60 -13.12 -2.01
N ALA A 162 -7.44 -13.85 -2.74
CA ALA A 162 -8.33 -14.87 -2.15
C ALA A 162 -7.55 -16.03 -1.50
N GLU A 163 -6.46 -16.47 -2.11
CA GLU A 163 -5.60 -17.55 -1.60
C GLU A 163 -4.84 -17.09 -0.36
N VAL A 164 -4.28 -15.86 -0.41
CA VAL A 164 -3.66 -15.21 0.74
C VAL A 164 -4.65 -15.09 1.90
N GLN A 165 -5.88 -14.65 1.64
CA GLN A 165 -6.92 -14.54 2.65
C GLN A 165 -7.23 -15.90 3.30
N ALA A 166 -7.29 -16.98 2.50
CA ALA A 166 -7.55 -18.32 3.01
C ALA A 166 -6.46 -18.80 3.97
N VAL A 167 -5.17 -18.58 3.64
CA VAL A 167 -4.05 -18.90 4.54
C VAL A 167 -4.17 -18.11 5.85
N LEU A 168 -4.39 -16.79 5.76
CA LEU A 168 -4.49 -15.92 6.93
C LEU A 168 -5.70 -16.25 7.81
N LEU A 169 -6.83 -16.65 7.22
CA LEU A 169 -8.00 -17.11 7.96
C LEU A 169 -7.75 -18.42 8.71
N ARG A 170 -7.05 -19.38 8.08
CA ARG A 170 -6.64 -20.62 8.77
C ARG A 170 -5.72 -20.34 9.95
N ARG A 171 -4.73 -19.46 9.79
CA ARG A 171 -3.84 -19.03 10.88
C ARG A 171 -4.60 -18.34 11.99
N THR A 172 -5.54 -17.46 11.63
CA THR A 172 -6.39 -16.75 12.59
C THR A 172 -7.29 -17.72 13.37
N ALA A 173 -7.88 -18.72 12.71
CA ALA A 173 -8.68 -19.74 13.38
C ALA A 173 -7.86 -20.55 14.40
N ARG A 174 -6.65 -20.99 14.02
CA ARG A 174 -5.73 -21.70 14.92
C ARG A 174 -5.34 -20.85 16.13
N PHE A 175 -5.06 -19.56 15.92
CA PHE A 175 -4.76 -18.65 17.01
C PHE A 175 -5.93 -18.52 17.99
N LEU A 176 -7.15 -18.33 17.48
CA LEU A 176 -8.36 -18.20 18.30
C LEU A 176 -8.69 -19.44 19.13
N GLN A 177 -8.39 -20.64 18.61
CA GLN A 177 -8.54 -21.89 19.37
C GLN A 177 -7.75 -21.86 20.69
N GLY A 178 -6.56 -21.26 20.70
CA GLY A 178 -5.77 -21.05 21.91
C GLY A 178 -6.40 -20.11 22.94
N TYR A 179 -7.38 -19.30 22.53
CA TYR A 179 -8.17 -18.40 23.38
C TYR A 179 -9.57 -18.99 23.70
N GLY A 180 -9.85 -20.23 23.30
CA GLY A 180 -11.18 -20.83 23.45
C GLY A 180 -12.26 -20.14 22.60
N GLN A 181 -11.87 -19.47 21.52
CA GLN A 181 -12.75 -18.73 20.62
C GLN A 181 -12.69 -19.31 19.20
N ASN A 182 -13.70 -19.04 18.39
CA ASN A 182 -13.72 -19.37 16.96
C ASN A 182 -13.90 -18.11 16.09
N LEU A 183 -13.88 -18.30 14.76
CA LEU A 183 -13.97 -17.19 13.81
C LEU A 183 -15.31 -16.44 13.86
N ARG A 184 -16.43 -17.10 14.23
CA ARG A 184 -17.73 -16.42 14.43
C ARG A 184 -17.65 -15.52 15.65
N ASP A 185 -17.17 -16.05 16.77
CA ASP A 185 -17.05 -15.30 18.03
C ASP A 185 -16.16 -14.06 17.81
N ALA A 186 -15.04 -14.20 17.10
CA ALA A 186 -14.17 -13.07 16.77
C ALA A 186 -14.85 -11.99 15.92
N VAL A 187 -15.81 -12.34 15.07
CA VAL A 187 -16.61 -11.35 14.32
C VAL A 187 -17.62 -10.67 15.24
N GLU A 188 -18.30 -11.42 16.11
CA GLU A 188 -19.26 -10.90 17.09
C GLU A 188 -18.61 -9.95 18.10
N LEU A 189 -17.40 -10.29 18.56
CA LEU A 189 -16.56 -9.45 19.43
C LEU A 189 -15.95 -8.24 18.71
N GLY A 190 -16.12 -8.13 17.39
CA GLY A 190 -15.57 -7.04 16.57
C GLY A 190 -14.05 -7.11 16.36
N TRP A 191 -13.42 -8.23 16.70
CA TRP A 191 -11.98 -8.45 16.53
C TRP A 191 -11.61 -8.72 15.07
N LEU A 192 -12.48 -9.44 14.35
CA LEU A 192 -12.33 -9.77 12.93
C LEU A 192 -13.34 -8.98 12.09
N ASP A 193 -12.84 -8.29 11.05
CA ASP A 193 -13.70 -7.51 10.15
C ASP A 193 -14.72 -8.41 9.43
N SER A 194 -15.99 -8.04 9.51
CA SER A 194 -17.11 -8.82 8.96
C SER A 194 -17.01 -9.04 7.45
N LYS A 195 -16.21 -8.25 6.71
CA LYS A 195 -15.95 -8.50 5.28
C LYS A 195 -15.37 -9.90 5.02
N HIS A 196 -14.65 -10.48 5.98
CA HIS A 196 -14.03 -11.80 5.85
C HIS A 196 -15.05 -12.94 5.81
N THR A 197 -16.24 -12.73 6.39
CA THR A 197 -17.35 -13.73 6.42
C THR A 197 -17.83 -14.16 5.03
N LYS A 198 -17.63 -13.29 4.03
CA LYS A 198 -18.04 -13.54 2.64
C LYS A 198 -17.10 -14.52 1.92
N SER A 199 -15.89 -14.74 2.45
CA SER A 199 -14.89 -15.60 1.84
C SER A 199 -15.32 -17.08 1.90
N PRO A 200 -15.17 -17.86 0.82
CA PRO A 200 -15.39 -19.31 0.86
C PRO A 200 -14.57 -20.02 1.94
N ALA A 201 -13.33 -19.57 2.17
CA ALA A 201 -12.45 -20.12 3.20
C ALA A 201 -13.00 -19.89 4.62
N PHE A 202 -13.58 -18.71 4.88
CA PHE A 202 -14.22 -18.44 6.18
C PHE A 202 -15.39 -19.39 6.40
N LYS A 203 -16.27 -19.51 5.40
CA LYS A 203 -17.45 -20.40 5.48
C LYS A 203 -17.02 -21.85 5.74
N SER A 204 -16.05 -22.36 4.99
CA SER A 204 -15.54 -23.72 5.16
C SER A 204 -14.95 -23.94 6.57
N LEU A 205 -14.17 -23.00 7.09
CA LEU A 205 -13.57 -23.12 8.44
C LEU A 205 -14.59 -23.08 9.57
N VAL A 206 -15.74 -22.44 9.33
CA VAL A 206 -16.77 -22.20 10.33
C VAL A 206 -17.90 -23.23 10.27
N SER A 207 -18.16 -23.82 9.10
CA SER A 207 -19.17 -24.87 8.94
C SER A 207 -18.70 -26.24 9.43
N GLY A 208 -17.41 -26.40 9.71
CA GLY A 208 -16.81 -27.70 10.01
C GLY A 208 -16.59 -28.54 8.75
N SER A 209 -15.41 -29.16 8.69
CA SER A 209 -15.24 -30.48 8.05
C SER A 209 -15.84 -31.53 8.97
#